data_AF-A0A930WUN0-F1
#
_entry.id   AF-A0A930WUN0-F1
#
_cell.length_a   1.000
_cell.length_b   1.000
_cell.length_c   1.000
_cell.angle_alpha   90.00
_cell.angle_beta   90.00
_cell.angle_gamma   90.00
#
_symmetry.space_group_name_H-M   'P 1'
#
loop_
_entity.id
_entity.type
_entity.pdbx_description
1 polymer ?
#
loop_
_entity_poly.entity_id
_entity_poly.type
_entity_poly.pdbx_seq_one_letter_code
_entity_poly.pdbx_strand_id
1 'polypeptide(L)' 'MSEVKGLLVMDVDSTLVQEEVIDLLGEEAGVGQEVAEITERAMRGELDFRQA' A
#
# COMPACT_ATOMS: atom_id res chain seq x y z
N MET A 1 -1.86 8.10 37.03
CA MET A 1 -2.98 8.04 36.04
C MET A 1 -2.32 7.96 34.68
N SER A 2 -2.53 6.89 33.91
CA SER A 2 -1.95 6.81 32.56
C SER A 2 -2.68 7.81 31.67
N GLU A 3 -1.94 8.77 31.12
CA GLU A 3 -2.46 9.71 30.12
C GLU A 3 -3.00 8.93 28.92
N VAL A 4 -4.27 9.17 28.57
CA VAL A 4 -4.87 8.55 27.39
C VAL A 4 -4.40 9.32 26.16
N LYS A 5 -3.70 8.64 25.24
CA LYS A 5 -3.06 9.26 24.07
C LYS A 5 -4.00 9.58 22.89
N GLY A 6 -5.32 9.44 23.03
CA GLY A 6 -6.30 9.84 22.00
C GLY A 6 -6.45 8.82 20.87
N LEU A 7 -6.70 9.30 19.64
CA LEU A 7 -7.01 8.50 18.44
C LEU A 7 -5.75 8.22 17.61
N LEU A 8 -5.60 6.98 17.15
CA LEU A 8 -4.54 6.55 16.22
C LEU A 8 -5.17 6.17 14.88
N VAL A 9 -4.63 6.73 13.79
CA VAL A 9 -4.94 6.34 12.41
C VAL A 9 -3.63 5.92 11.78
N MET A 10 -3.65 4.79 11.08
CA MET A 10 -2.50 4.24 10.37
C MET A 10 -2.91 3.89 8.96
N ASP A 11 -1.96 4.07 8.05
CA ASP A 11 -2.03 3.45 6.75
C ASP A 11 -1.85 1.92 6.89
N VAL A 12 -2.25 1.17 5.87
CA VAL A 12 -2.28 -0.29 5.91
C VAL A 12 -0.98 -0.84 5.34
N ASP A 13 -0.82 -0.75 4.02
CA ASP A 13 0.29 -1.34 3.29
C ASP A 13 1.60 -0.61 3.63
N SER A 14 2.68 -1.39 3.79
CA SER A 14 4.00 -0.88 4.22
C SER A 14 4.01 -0.08 5.54
N THR A 15 2.93 -0.08 6.32
CA THR A 15 2.80 0.67 7.60
C THR A 15 2.29 -0.21 8.73
N LEU A 16 1.09 -0.78 8.60
CA LEU A 16 0.53 -1.73 9.55
C LEU A 16 0.92 -3.18 9.18
N VAL A 17 0.98 -3.46 7.88
CA VAL A 17 1.47 -4.72 7.31
C VAL A 17 2.74 -4.48 6.50
N GLN A 18 3.51 -5.55 6.25
CA GLN A 18 4.77 -5.45 5.52
C GLN A 18 4.57 -5.54 4.01
N GLU A 19 3.50 -6.19 3.60
CA GLU A 19 3.17 -6.52 2.23
C GLU A 19 2.39 -5.39 1.56
N GLU A 20 2.57 -5.25 0.25
CA GLU A 20 1.62 -4.55 -0.63
C GLU A 20 0.57 -5.57 -1.07
N VAL A 21 -0.62 -5.54 -0.46
CA VAL A 21 -1.63 -6.59 -0.68
C VAL A 21 -2.04 -6.69 -2.15
N ILE A 22 -2.01 -5.58 -2.88
CA ILE A 22 -2.33 -5.56 -4.31
C ILE A 22 -1.32 -6.35 -5.15
N ASP A 23 -0.04 -6.35 -4.77
CA ASP A 23 0.99 -7.10 -5.48
C ASP A 23 0.75 -8.61 -5.33
N LEU A 24 0.36 -9.06 -4.13
CA LEU A 24 -0.01 -10.47 -3.89
C LEU A 24 -1.22 -10.90 -4.73
N LEU A 25 -2.21 -10.02 -4.89
CA LEU A 25 -3.35 -10.27 -5.76
C LEU A 25 -2.94 -10.31 -7.24
N GLY A 26 -2.00 -9.44 -7.65
CA GLY A 26 -1.41 -9.45 -8.97
C GLY A 26 -0.68 -10.76 -9.26
N GLU A 27 0.10 -11.27 -8.31
CA GLU A 27 0.78 -12.57 -8.41
C GLU A 27 -0.21 -13.72 -8.64
N GLU A 28 -1.28 -13.79 -7.85
CA GLU A 28 -2.33 -14.82 -8.00
C GLU A 28 -3.06 -14.70 -9.35
N ALA A 29 -3.23 -13.47 -9.86
CA ALA A 29 -3.82 -13.20 -11.17
C ALA A 29 -2.84 -13.39 -12.34
N GLY A 30 -1.55 -13.65 -12.08
CA GLY A 30 -0.50 -13.79 -13.10
C GLY A 30 -0.03 -12.48 -13.75
N VAL A 31 -0.33 -11.34 -13.13
CA VAL A 31 0.02 -9.97 -13.58
C VAL A 31 0.79 -9.18 -12.50
N GLY A 32 1.46 -9.89 -11.57
CA GLY A 32 2.09 -9.28 -10.40
C GLY A 32 3.19 -8.27 -10.74
N GLN A 33 3.94 -8.50 -11.81
CA GLN A 33 5.00 -7.57 -12.22
C GLN A 33 4.41 -6.24 -12.69
N GLU A 34 3.38 -6.27 -13.53
CA GLU A 34 2.73 -5.06 -14.02
C GLU A 34 2.08 -4.27 -12.88
N VAL A 35 1.46 -4.96 -11.92
CA VAL A 35 0.87 -4.34 -10.73
C VAL A 35 1.94 -3.68 -9.87
N ALA A 36 3.02 -4.40 -9.54
CA ALA A 36 4.09 -3.86 -8.71
C ALA A 36 4.77 -2.62 -9.33
N GLU A 37 4.98 -2.62 -10.66
CA GLU A 37 5.54 -1.46 -11.37
C GLU A 37 4.61 -0.23 -11.30
N ILE A 38 3.30 -0.43 -11.37
CA ILE A 38 2.30 0.64 -11.21
C ILE A 38 2.28 1.15 -9.77
N THR A 39 2.22 0.24 -8.79
CA THR A 39 2.23 0.54 -7.36
C THR A 39 3.47 1.38 -6.99
N GLU A 40 4.66 0.97 -7.44
CA GLU A 40 5.91 1.68 -7.16
C GLU A 40 5.90 3.11 -7.72
N ARG A 41 5.41 3.29 -8.94
CA ARG A 41 5.31 4.62 -9.57
C ARG A 41 4.30 5.52 -8.86
N ALA A 42 3.17 4.95 -8.42
CA ALA A 42 2.17 5.69 -7.64
C ALA A 42 2.75 6.13 -6.28
N MET A 43 3.46 5.23 -5.57
CA MET A 43 4.09 5.51 -4.28
C MET A 43 5.22 6.55 -4.39
N ARG A 44 5.92 6.62 -5.53
CA ARG A 44 6.89 7.69 -5.84
C ARG A 44 6.24 9.02 -6.22
N GLY A 45 4.91 9.06 -6.38
CA GLY A 45 4.17 10.23 -6.83
C GLY A 45 4.33 10.52 -8.33
N GLU A 46 4.83 9.56 -9.11
CA GLU A 46 4.99 9.66 -10.56
C GLU A 46 3.67 9.40 -11.31
N LEU A 47 2.70 8.78 -10.63
CA LEU A 47 1.35 8.50 -11.12
C LEU A 47 0.32 8.98 -10.08
N ASP A 48 -0.80 9.52 -10.55
CA ASP A 48 -1.93 9.79 -9.66
C ASP A 48 -2.53 8.48 -9.14
N PHE A 49 -2.83 8.44 -7.83
CA PHE A 49 -3.34 7.24 -7.19
C PHE A 49 -4.64 6.71 -7.81
N ARG A 50 -5.51 7.57 -8.35
CA ARG A 50 -6.75 7.12 -9.00
C ARG A 50 -6.55 6.63 -10.43
N GLN A 51 -5.36 6.86 -10.98
CA GLN A 51 -4.96 6.43 -12.32
C GLN A 51 -4.05 5.19 -12.29
N ALA A 52 -3.52 4.84 -11.12
CA ALA A 52 -2.92 3.54 -10.82
C ALA A 52 -3.99 2.45 -10.91
#